data_AF-A0A1I2FUD0-F1
#
_entry.id   AF-A0A1I2FUD0-F1
#
_cell.length_a   1.000
_cell.length_b   1.000
_cell.length_c   1.000
_cell.angle_alpha   90.00
_cell.angle_beta   90.00
_cell.angle_gamma   90.00
#
_symmetry.space_group_name_H-M   'P 1'
#
loop_
_entity.id
_entity.type
_entity.pdbx_description
1 polymer ?
#
loop_
_entity_poly.entity_id
_entity_poly.type
_entity_poly.pdbx_seq_one_letter_code
_entity_poly.pdbx_strand_id
1 'polypeptide(L)'
;MEKFAHLKLVIRKTGLAALLGGGKEPPETKKNKADRQGHSGKLQQWVADIKSNWERDFSEREENELAPLDKDIVTVFFQINPSLLLPTFDLEAFGIEIISEEEDGYIIGASADNFRTLEEKIAGFIQKDHATAKIADLWQIIDGNRKEWRAKHILSEELFAKWVKIRDDDRFKLEVSIAFAKPLGTRPDPTKRGGEQRLQKYLKHQEQRDDALMDRQNHFENFISFYGTFLSSLVELGDSFGTQVEISGKGLKDLVENYPFVFEVVEIDEASVEETDGQETEGDELEILPPTEGAPIVGVIDSGIMEGHKYLNAAIDHGRSVSYLDHDTSTADHVRGGGHGTKVAGAIIFPSGVSSVRGQYALPCYIRNLRVLDENNSLQDRYPAYLMQRIVDGNEDCKLYNLSVASKTPFRLKHMSSWAAVIDKLTQRYIIHFISWKYSVSLCKSIFREGYKLSALFRQPILSHS
;
A
#
# COMPACT_ATOMS: atom_id res chain seq x y z
N MET A 1 41.58 23.30 -1.08
CA MET A 1 40.21 23.65 -1.53
C MET A 1 39.95 22.87 -2.81
N GLU A 2 39.63 21.58 -2.68
CA GLU A 2 39.29 20.73 -3.82
C GLU A 2 37.80 20.90 -4.12
N LYS A 3 37.49 21.42 -5.31
CA LYS A 3 36.14 21.45 -5.85
C LYS A 3 35.75 20.02 -6.22
N PHE A 4 34.94 19.39 -5.38
CA PHE A 4 34.32 18.12 -5.72
C PHE A 4 33.45 18.31 -6.98
N ALA A 5 33.82 17.64 -8.06
CA ALA A 5 32.99 17.52 -9.24
C ALA A 5 31.76 16.69 -8.87
N HIS A 6 30.58 17.31 -8.82
CA HIS A 6 29.33 16.61 -8.63
C HIS A 6 29.22 15.49 -9.67
N LEU A 7 29.11 14.24 -9.21
CA LEU A 7 28.70 13.12 -10.05
C LEU A 7 27.38 13.52 -10.71
N LYS A 8 27.42 13.80 -12.02
CA LYS A 8 26.22 13.90 -12.84
C LYS A 8 25.65 12.49 -12.94
N LEU A 9 24.86 12.11 -11.94
CA LEU A 9 23.99 10.96 -12.04
C LEU A 9 23.09 11.21 -13.24
N VAL A 10 23.22 10.34 -14.25
CA VAL A 10 22.30 10.32 -15.39
C VAL A 10 20.94 9.99 -14.81
N ILE A 11 20.11 11.02 -14.68
CA ILE A 11 18.70 10.85 -14.36
C ILE A 11 18.08 10.08 -15.52
N ARG A 12 18.04 8.74 -15.41
CA ARG A 12 17.06 7.97 -16.15
C ARG A 12 15.73 8.24 -15.46
N LYS A 13 15.00 9.22 -15.97
CA LYS A 13 13.55 9.27 -15.76
C LYS A 13 12.97 7.98 -16.34
N THR A 14 12.65 7.02 -15.50
CA THR A 14 11.60 6.05 -15.78
C THR A 14 10.31 6.62 -15.22
N GLY A 15 9.74 7.56 -15.97
CA GLY A 15 8.29 7.62 -16.11
C GLY A 15 7.98 7.02 -17.48
N LEU A 16 6.73 6.63 -17.72
CA LEU A 16 6.25 6.50 -19.10
C LEU A 16 6.70 7.76 -19.82
N ALA A 17 7.58 7.61 -20.80
CA ALA A 17 7.86 8.68 -21.72
C ALA A 17 6.48 9.12 -22.22
N ALA A 18 6.16 10.42 -22.09
CA ALA A 18 5.08 11.00 -22.85
C ALA A 18 5.50 10.88 -24.31
N LEU A 19 5.30 9.70 -24.89
CA LEU A 19 5.49 9.41 -26.28
C LEU A 19 4.41 10.22 -26.97
N LEU A 20 4.78 11.44 -27.34
CA LEU A 20 4.17 12.19 -28.41
C LEU A 20 4.10 11.23 -29.60
N GLY A 21 2.93 10.62 -29.80
CA GLY A 21 2.47 9.91 -31.00
C GLY A 21 3.49 9.05 -31.76
N GLY A 22 3.25 7.74 -31.82
CA GLY A 22 3.84 6.91 -32.87
C GLY A 22 4.57 5.65 -32.41
N GLY A 23 4.12 5.01 -31.34
CA GLY A 23 4.41 3.58 -31.17
C GLY A 23 3.83 2.82 -32.38
N LYS A 24 4.60 1.90 -32.97
CA LYS A 24 4.04 1.01 -34.00
C LYS A 24 2.91 0.22 -33.34
N GLU A 25 1.70 0.38 -33.86
CA GLU A 25 0.54 -0.38 -33.39
C GLU A 25 0.89 -1.88 -33.38
N PRO A 26 0.66 -2.59 -32.26
CA PRO A 26 1.04 -3.99 -32.13
C PRO A 26 0.42 -4.87 -33.22
N PRO A 27 1.10 -5.97 -33.60
CA PRO A 27 0.58 -6.88 -34.62
C PRO A 27 -0.83 -7.41 -34.31
N GLU A 28 -1.11 -7.72 -33.05
CA GLU A 28 -2.42 -8.25 -32.64
C GLU A 28 -3.53 -7.20 -32.80
N THR A 29 -3.32 -5.97 -32.32
CA THR A 29 -4.27 -4.86 -32.54
C THR A 29 -4.53 -4.61 -34.04
N LYS A 30 -3.49 -4.66 -34.88
CA LYS A 30 -3.65 -4.52 -36.35
C LYS A 30 -4.51 -5.63 -36.95
N LYS A 31 -4.23 -6.87 -36.55
CA LYS A 31 -4.98 -8.05 -36.98
C LYS A 31 -6.45 -7.94 -36.57
N ASN A 32 -6.73 -7.53 -35.33
CA ASN A 32 -8.09 -7.32 -34.83
C ASN A 32 -8.84 -6.21 -35.59
N LYS A 33 -8.13 -5.14 -36.00
CA LYS A 33 -8.71 -4.08 -36.86
C LYS A 33 -8.99 -4.54 -38.28
N ALA A 34 -8.16 -5.43 -38.82
CA ALA A 34 -8.31 -5.99 -40.16
C ALA A 34 -9.43 -7.04 -40.21
N ASP A 35 -9.58 -7.85 -39.16
CA ASP A 35 -10.63 -8.86 -39.00
C ASP A 35 -11.58 -8.53 -37.85
N ARG A 36 -12.37 -7.45 -38.03
CA ARG A 36 -13.29 -6.98 -36.98
C ARG A 36 -14.37 -7.99 -36.66
N GLN A 37 -14.90 -8.67 -37.68
CA GLN A 37 -15.97 -9.66 -37.50
C GLN A 37 -15.45 -10.87 -36.73
N GLY A 38 -14.31 -11.44 -37.14
CA GLY A 38 -13.71 -12.57 -36.45
C GLY A 38 -13.31 -12.26 -35.02
N HIS A 39 -12.70 -11.09 -34.78
CA HIS A 39 -12.34 -10.64 -33.42
C HIS A 39 -13.58 -10.45 -32.53
N SER A 40 -14.57 -9.71 -33.02
CA SER A 40 -15.80 -9.43 -32.27
C SER A 40 -16.58 -10.72 -31.96
N GLY A 41 -16.63 -11.67 -32.90
CA GLY A 41 -17.28 -12.95 -32.69
C GLY A 41 -16.61 -13.77 -31.57
N LYS A 42 -15.28 -13.74 -31.47
CA LYS A 42 -14.57 -14.38 -30.34
C LYS A 42 -14.87 -13.73 -29.01
N LEU A 43 -14.81 -12.38 -28.95
CA LEU A 43 -15.14 -11.65 -27.72
C LEU A 43 -16.58 -11.94 -27.26
N GLN A 44 -17.53 -11.94 -28.19
CA GLN A 44 -18.94 -12.27 -27.90
C GLN A 44 -19.10 -13.69 -27.37
N GLN A 45 -18.40 -14.67 -27.97
CA GLN A 45 -18.43 -16.05 -27.50
C GLN A 45 -17.91 -16.15 -26.05
N TRP A 46 -16.75 -15.55 -25.76
CA TRP A 46 -16.20 -15.55 -24.40
C TRP A 46 -17.11 -14.86 -23.39
N VAL A 47 -17.71 -13.72 -23.74
CA VAL A 47 -18.67 -13.03 -22.87
C VAL A 47 -19.88 -13.93 -22.60
N ALA A 48 -20.43 -14.59 -23.61
CA ALA A 48 -21.55 -15.52 -23.45
C ALA A 48 -21.19 -16.70 -22.53
N ASP A 49 -20.00 -17.28 -22.70
CA ASP A 49 -19.51 -18.40 -21.89
C ASP A 49 -19.32 -17.98 -20.42
N ILE A 50 -18.75 -16.79 -20.17
CA ILE A 50 -18.60 -16.24 -18.81
C ILE A 50 -19.97 -16.01 -18.16
N LYS A 51 -20.92 -15.41 -18.88
CA LYS A 51 -22.27 -15.15 -18.36
C LYS A 51 -22.98 -16.44 -18.00
N SER A 52 -22.91 -17.45 -18.87
CA SER A 52 -23.49 -18.77 -18.59
C SER A 52 -22.85 -19.46 -17.40
N ASN A 53 -21.52 -19.39 -17.26
CA ASN A 53 -20.83 -19.96 -16.11
C ASN A 53 -21.16 -19.21 -14.82
N TRP A 54 -21.23 -17.87 -14.87
CA TRP A 54 -21.58 -17.06 -13.72
C TRP A 54 -23.01 -17.34 -13.22
N GLU A 55 -23.97 -17.53 -14.11
CA GLU A 55 -25.35 -17.84 -13.72
C GLU A 55 -25.45 -19.19 -12.99
N ARG A 56 -24.69 -20.19 -13.43
CA ARG A 56 -24.55 -21.46 -12.70
C ARG A 56 -23.87 -21.25 -11.36
N ASP A 57 -22.70 -20.61 -11.36
CA ASP A 57 -21.92 -20.39 -10.14
C ASP A 57 -22.74 -19.60 -9.11
N PHE A 58 -23.49 -18.57 -9.55
CA PHE A 58 -24.35 -17.75 -8.68
C PHE A 58 -25.48 -18.56 -8.07
N SER A 59 -26.12 -19.45 -8.85
CA SER A 59 -27.13 -20.38 -8.33
C SER A 59 -26.55 -21.31 -7.26
N GLU A 60 -25.34 -21.84 -7.48
CA GLU A 60 -24.62 -22.63 -6.46
C GLU A 60 -24.35 -21.81 -5.18
N ARG A 61 -24.08 -20.50 -5.29
CA ARG A 61 -23.90 -19.63 -4.12
C ARG A 61 -25.17 -19.55 -3.28
N GLU A 62 -26.32 -19.35 -3.94
CA GLU A 62 -27.62 -19.23 -3.28
C GLU A 62 -27.99 -20.55 -2.59
N GLU A 63 -27.74 -21.69 -3.24
CA GLU A 63 -27.95 -23.02 -2.65
C GLU A 63 -27.06 -23.29 -1.44
N ASN A 64 -25.82 -22.80 -1.45
CA ASN A 64 -24.86 -22.97 -0.35
C ASN A 64 -24.99 -21.91 0.75
N GLU A 65 -26.01 -21.06 0.67
CA GLU A 65 -26.29 -19.97 1.61
C GLU A 65 -25.04 -19.11 1.86
N LEU A 66 -24.36 -18.72 0.77
CA LEU A 66 -23.21 -17.83 0.84
C LEU A 66 -23.65 -16.36 1.05
N ALA A 67 -22.71 -15.51 1.44
CA ALA A 67 -22.94 -14.09 1.60
C ALA A 67 -23.56 -13.48 0.32
N PRO A 68 -24.58 -12.62 0.45
CA PRO A 68 -25.28 -12.05 -0.69
C PRO A 68 -24.33 -11.16 -1.51
N LEU A 69 -24.40 -11.28 -2.83
CA LEU A 69 -23.67 -10.47 -3.80
C LEU A 69 -24.61 -9.98 -4.90
N ASP A 70 -24.24 -8.90 -5.58
CA ASP A 70 -24.96 -8.43 -6.76
C ASP A 70 -24.67 -9.34 -7.96
N LYS A 71 -25.71 -9.95 -8.53
CA LYS A 71 -25.59 -10.84 -9.69
C LYS A 71 -25.14 -10.11 -10.96
N ASP A 72 -25.41 -8.81 -11.06
CA ASP A 72 -25.04 -8.04 -12.25
C ASP A 72 -23.55 -7.66 -12.25
N ILE A 73 -22.83 -7.89 -11.14
CA ILE A 73 -21.40 -7.64 -11.02
C ILE A 73 -20.62 -8.93 -11.31
N VAL A 74 -19.94 -8.96 -12.45
CA VAL A 74 -19.23 -10.16 -12.93
C VAL A 74 -17.73 -9.91 -13.01
N THR A 75 -16.96 -10.70 -12.28
CA THR A 75 -15.49 -10.64 -12.36
C THR A 75 -15.01 -11.26 -13.66
N VAL A 76 -14.05 -10.60 -14.31
CA VAL A 76 -13.48 -11.00 -15.59
C VAL A 76 -11.97 -10.91 -15.52
N PHE A 77 -11.30 -11.76 -16.29
CA PHE A 77 -9.86 -11.69 -16.50
C PHE A 77 -9.62 -11.55 -18.00
N PHE A 78 -8.89 -10.52 -18.42
CA PHE A 78 -8.65 -10.26 -19.83
C PHE A 78 -7.23 -9.75 -20.07
N GLN A 79 -6.77 -9.89 -21.30
CA GLN A 79 -5.51 -9.34 -21.77
C GLN A 79 -5.79 -8.19 -22.73
N ILE A 80 -5.17 -7.05 -22.45
CA ILE A 80 -5.15 -5.89 -23.32
C ILE A 80 -3.76 -5.69 -23.92
N ASN A 81 -3.69 -4.76 -24.87
CA ASN A 81 -2.42 -4.21 -25.33
C ASN A 81 -1.60 -3.64 -24.14
N PRO A 82 -0.43 -4.21 -23.80
CA PRO A 82 0.35 -3.79 -22.64
C PRO A 82 0.93 -2.38 -22.82
N SER A 83 1.04 -1.89 -24.06
CA SER A 83 1.44 -0.50 -24.33
C SER A 83 0.36 0.52 -23.97
N LEU A 84 -0.86 0.05 -23.64
CA LEU A 84 -2.00 0.86 -23.25
C LEU A 84 -2.37 0.70 -21.77
N LEU A 85 -1.50 0.10 -20.95
CA LEU A 85 -1.66 0.10 -19.50
C LEU A 85 -1.93 1.53 -18.98
N LEU A 86 -2.61 1.62 -17.83
CA LEU A 86 -3.18 2.87 -17.36
C LEU A 86 -2.13 3.99 -17.27
N PRO A 87 -2.53 5.24 -17.57
CA PRO A 87 -3.91 5.73 -17.64
C PRO A 87 -4.54 5.73 -19.05
N THR A 88 -3.99 4.99 -20.02
CA THR A 88 -4.34 5.22 -21.45
C THR A 88 -5.52 4.36 -21.97
N PHE A 89 -5.77 3.18 -21.40
CA PHE A 89 -6.92 2.35 -21.72
C PHE A 89 -8.04 2.51 -20.70
N ASP A 90 -9.12 3.19 -21.11
CA ASP A 90 -10.27 3.48 -20.26
C ASP A 90 -11.24 2.29 -20.30
N LEU A 91 -11.18 1.47 -19.25
CA LEU A 91 -12.05 0.31 -19.05
C LEU A 91 -13.42 0.66 -18.49
N GLU A 92 -13.54 1.81 -17.82
CA GLU A 92 -14.80 2.32 -17.30
C GLU A 92 -15.78 2.59 -18.46
N ALA A 93 -15.27 3.07 -19.60
CA ALA A 93 -16.05 3.23 -20.83
C ALA A 93 -16.62 1.92 -21.42
N PHE A 94 -16.14 0.75 -20.96
CA PHE A 94 -16.66 -0.58 -21.29
C PHE A 94 -17.53 -1.17 -20.17
N GLY A 95 -17.82 -0.41 -19.11
CA GLY A 95 -18.55 -0.88 -17.94
C GLY A 95 -17.73 -1.79 -17.03
N ILE A 96 -16.40 -1.74 -17.12
CA ILE A 96 -15.48 -2.60 -16.37
C ILE A 96 -14.66 -1.75 -15.40
N GLU A 97 -14.82 -2.01 -14.11
CA GLU A 97 -13.93 -1.49 -13.07
C GLU A 97 -12.66 -2.35 -13.00
N ILE A 98 -11.49 -1.70 -12.86
CA ILE A 98 -10.20 -2.40 -12.73
C ILE A 98 -10.00 -2.81 -11.28
N ILE A 99 -9.65 -4.08 -11.08
CA ILE A 99 -9.42 -4.68 -9.76
C ILE A 99 -7.93 -4.91 -9.51
N SER A 100 -7.23 -5.47 -10.51
CA SER A 100 -5.78 -5.69 -10.45
C SER A 100 -5.18 -5.58 -11.85
N GLU A 101 -4.02 -4.94 -11.94
CA GLU A 101 -3.16 -5.00 -13.12
C GLU A 101 -2.06 -6.06 -12.91
N GLU A 102 -1.87 -6.90 -13.92
CA GLU A 102 -0.88 -7.95 -13.94
C GLU A 102 0.16 -7.65 -15.04
N GLU A 103 1.26 -8.41 -15.06
CA GLU A 103 2.28 -8.28 -16.10
C GLU A 103 1.71 -8.54 -17.50
N ASP A 104 2.40 -8.06 -18.54
CA ASP A 104 2.06 -8.33 -19.96
C ASP A 104 0.62 -7.96 -20.39
N GLY A 105 0.02 -6.97 -19.73
CA GLY A 105 -1.28 -6.41 -20.11
C GLY A 105 -2.48 -7.23 -19.64
N TYR A 106 -2.26 -8.17 -18.73
CA TYR A 106 -3.34 -8.92 -18.09
C TYR A 106 -4.01 -8.05 -17.01
N ILE A 107 -5.35 -8.09 -16.94
CA ILE A 107 -6.14 -7.27 -16.02
C ILE A 107 -7.28 -8.10 -15.45
N ILE A 108 -7.38 -8.09 -14.13
CA ILE A 108 -8.57 -8.54 -13.41
C ILE A 108 -9.52 -7.35 -13.31
N GLY A 109 -10.74 -7.50 -13.79
CA GLY A 109 -11.77 -6.48 -13.76
C GLY A 109 -13.09 -7.00 -13.19
N ALA A 110 -14.01 -6.08 -12.92
CA ALA A 110 -15.39 -6.36 -12.57
C ALA A 110 -16.32 -5.58 -13.51
N SER A 111 -17.11 -6.29 -14.32
CA SER A 111 -18.19 -5.67 -15.08
C SER A 111 -19.31 -5.32 -14.12
N ALA A 112 -19.74 -4.06 -14.10
CA ALA A 112 -20.80 -3.57 -13.21
C ALA A 112 -22.22 -3.77 -13.77
N ASP A 113 -22.34 -4.28 -15.00
CA ASP A 113 -23.59 -4.30 -15.76
C ASP A 113 -23.80 -5.59 -16.55
N ASN A 114 -23.22 -6.70 -16.09
CA ASN A 114 -23.29 -8.01 -16.73
C ASN A 114 -22.91 -7.98 -18.22
N PHE A 115 -21.82 -7.26 -18.50
CA PHE A 115 -21.20 -7.01 -19.80
C PHE A 115 -22.04 -6.25 -20.84
N ARG A 116 -23.20 -5.68 -20.47
CA ARG A 116 -24.08 -4.98 -21.43
C ARG A 116 -23.32 -3.88 -22.20
N THR A 117 -22.60 -3.02 -21.49
CA THR A 117 -21.80 -1.95 -22.10
C THR A 117 -20.70 -2.50 -23.00
N LEU A 118 -20.03 -3.58 -22.60
CA LEU A 118 -18.99 -4.21 -23.42
C LEU A 118 -19.58 -4.80 -24.71
N GLU A 119 -20.70 -5.52 -24.62
CA GLU A 119 -21.40 -6.12 -25.78
C GLU A 119 -21.82 -5.05 -26.79
N GLU A 120 -22.34 -3.91 -26.32
CA GLU A 120 -22.67 -2.75 -27.16
C GLU A 120 -21.44 -2.19 -27.89
N LYS A 121 -20.31 -2.07 -27.19
CA LYS A 121 -19.05 -1.57 -27.77
C LYS A 121 -18.47 -2.55 -28.80
N ILE A 122 -18.58 -3.86 -28.56
CA ILE A 122 -18.19 -4.89 -29.51
C ILE A 122 -19.06 -4.81 -30.78
N ALA A 123 -20.38 -4.68 -30.62
CA ALA A 123 -21.29 -4.54 -31.76
C ALA A 123 -20.98 -3.29 -32.59
N GLY A 124 -20.73 -2.15 -31.94
CA GLY A 124 -20.35 -0.92 -32.63
C GLY A 124 -18.95 -0.97 -33.27
N PHE A 125 -18.03 -1.83 -32.78
CA PHE A 125 -16.73 -2.03 -33.42
C PHE A 125 -16.86 -2.67 -34.81
N ILE A 126 -17.80 -3.61 -34.97
CA ILE A 126 -18.16 -4.23 -36.25
C ILE A 126 -18.68 -3.16 -37.22
N GLN A 127 -19.57 -2.29 -36.75
CA GLN A 127 -20.22 -1.24 -37.54
C GLN A 127 -19.30 -0.03 -37.81
N LYS A 128 -18.14 0.01 -37.16
CA LYS A 128 -17.16 1.12 -37.21
C LYS A 128 -17.69 2.42 -36.61
N ASP A 129 -18.52 2.29 -35.58
CA ASP A 129 -19.07 3.42 -34.85
C ASP A 129 -17.96 4.27 -34.19
N HIS A 130 -18.30 5.51 -33.89
CA HIS A 130 -17.39 6.41 -33.20
C HIS A 130 -17.01 5.84 -31.81
N ALA A 131 -15.75 5.99 -31.41
CA ALA A 131 -15.20 5.57 -30.12
C ALA A 131 -15.21 4.06 -29.80
N THR A 132 -15.44 3.16 -30.77
CA THR A 132 -15.37 1.69 -30.56
C THR A 132 -14.04 1.06 -31.01
N ALA A 133 -13.15 1.85 -31.61
CA ALA A 133 -11.87 1.36 -32.15
C ALA A 133 -10.94 0.72 -31.09
N LYS A 134 -11.12 1.08 -29.81
CA LYS A 134 -10.38 0.53 -28.66
C LYS A 134 -10.67 -0.96 -28.42
N ILE A 135 -11.77 -1.52 -28.94
CA ILE A 135 -12.05 -2.97 -28.87
C ILE A 135 -10.94 -3.80 -29.53
N ALA A 136 -10.23 -3.24 -30.52
CA ALA A 136 -9.09 -3.92 -31.12
C ALA A 136 -7.92 -4.17 -30.16
N ASP A 137 -7.81 -3.36 -29.10
CA ASP A 137 -6.77 -3.45 -28.08
C ASP A 137 -7.17 -4.34 -26.89
N LEU A 138 -8.44 -4.78 -26.83
CA LEU A 138 -8.87 -5.90 -25.99
C LEU A 138 -8.55 -7.19 -26.75
N TRP A 139 -7.40 -7.80 -26.44
CA TRP A 139 -6.87 -8.92 -27.22
C TRP A 139 -7.56 -10.23 -26.91
N GLN A 140 -7.80 -10.50 -25.64
CA GLN A 140 -8.38 -11.75 -25.19
C GLN A 140 -9.18 -11.57 -23.91
N ILE A 141 -10.28 -12.31 -23.78
CA ILE A 141 -10.90 -12.59 -22.49
C ILE A 141 -10.46 -13.99 -22.10
N ILE A 142 -9.86 -14.14 -20.91
CA ILE A 142 -9.31 -15.41 -20.45
C ILE A 142 -10.48 -16.31 -20.08
N ASP A 143 -10.70 -17.33 -20.92
CA ASP A 143 -11.55 -18.45 -20.58
C ASP A 143 -10.83 -19.38 -19.59
N GLY A 144 -11.60 -20.11 -18.79
CA GLY A 144 -11.07 -21.04 -17.80
C GLY A 144 -11.88 -21.09 -16.51
N ASN A 145 -11.44 -21.92 -15.58
CA ASN A 145 -12.08 -22.02 -14.27
C ASN A 145 -11.80 -20.75 -13.46
N ARG A 146 -12.86 -19.95 -13.24
CA ARG A 146 -12.79 -18.70 -12.50
C ARG A 146 -12.22 -18.87 -11.10
N LYS A 147 -12.66 -19.90 -10.39
CA LYS A 147 -12.25 -20.18 -9.02
C LYS A 147 -10.74 -20.44 -8.95
N GLU A 148 -10.19 -21.13 -9.95
CA GLU A 148 -8.75 -21.44 -10.04
C GLU A 148 -7.88 -20.22 -10.32
N TRP A 149 -8.19 -19.46 -11.38
CA TRP A 149 -7.36 -18.30 -11.71
C TRP A 149 -7.50 -17.20 -10.65
N ARG A 150 -8.67 -17.03 -10.04
CA ARG A 150 -8.85 -16.09 -8.93
C ARG A 150 -7.95 -16.46 -7.75
N ALA A 151 -7.99 -17.71 -7.30
CA ALA A 151 -7.13 -18.16 -6.21
C ALA A 151 -5.64 -17.94 -6.52
N LYS A 152 -5.21 -18.24 -7.74
CA LYS A 152 -3.81 -18.07 -8.17
C LYS A 152 -3.34 -16.60 -8.13
N HIS A 153 -4.21 -15.66 -8.51
CA HIS A 153 -3.84 -14.25 -8.61
C HIS A 153 -4.15 -13.45 -7.34
N ILE A 154 -5.13 -13.83 -6.53
CA ILE A 154 -5.51 -13.07 -5.33
C ILE A 154 -4.73 -13.52 -4.09
N LEU A 155 -4.39 -14.80 -3.97
CA LEU A 155 -3.73 -15.32 -2.79
C LEU A 155 -2.22 -15.10 -2.84
N SER A 156 -1.61 -14.92 -1.67
CA SER A 156 -0.16 -15.09 -1.53
C SER A 156 0.28 -16.51 -1.89
N GLU A 157 1.55 -16.68 -2.27
CA GLU A 157 2.09 -17.99 -2.65
C GLU A 157 1.91 -19.05 -1.53
N GLU A 158 2.12 -18.66 -0.28
CA GLU A 158 1.96 -19.53 0.89
C GLU A 158 0.51 -19.97 1.13
N LEU A 159 -0.43 -19.02 1.02
CA LEU A 159 -1.84 -19.30 1.22
C LEU A 159 -2.41 -20.10 0.05
N PHE A 160 -1.98 -19.80 -1.18
CA PHE A 160 -2.31 -20.58 -2.38
C PHE A 160 -1.82 -22.03 -2.28
N ALA A 161 -0.61 -22.27 -1.74
CA ALA A 161 -0.07 -23.61 -1.54
C ALA A 161 -0.92 -24.47 -0.60
N LYS A 162 -1.66 -23.85 0.33
CA LYS A 162 -2.58 -24.52 1.26
C LYS A 162 -4.01 -24.59 0.74
N TRP A 163 -4.37 -23.83 -0.30
CA TRP A 163 -5.74 -23.59 -0.77
C TRP A 163 -6.64 -24.82 -0.83
N VAL A 164 -6.17 -25.88 -1.50
CA VAL A 164 -6.94 -27.12 -1.71
C VAL A 164 -7.24 -27.88 -0.41
N LYS A 165 -6.46 -27.63 0.65
CA LYS A 165 -6.57 -28.31 1.94
C LYS A 165 -7.39 -27.53 2.96
N ILE A 166 -7.82 -26.31 2.63
CA ILE A 166 -8.59 -25.46 3.54
C ILE A 166 -9.97 -26.06 3.76
N ARG A 167 -10.31 -26.31 5.03
CA ARG A 167 -11.64 -26.77 5.45
C ARG A 167 -12.50 -25.57 5.81
N ASP A 168 -13.81 -25.76 5.71
CA ASP A 168 -14.78 -24.67 5.85
C ASP A 168 -14.79 -24.08 7.27
N ASP A 169 -14.46 -24.89 8.27
CA ASP A 169 -14.41 -24.57 9.69
C ASP A 169 -13.05 -24.04 10.19
N ASP A 170 -12.00 -24.12 9.36
CA ASP A 170 -10.69 -23.56 9.71
C ASP A 170 -10.81 -22.03 9.94
N ARG A 171 -9.99 -21.47 10.84
CA ARG A 171 -9.99 -20.02 11.14
C ARG A 171 -8.72 -19.39 10.63
N PHE A 172 -8.86 -18.29 9.91
CA PHE A 172 -7.73 -17.56 9.34
C PHE A 172 -7.76 -16.10 9.78
N LYS A 173 -6.61 -15.61 10.25
CA LYS A 173 -6.35 -14.17 10.38
C LYS A 173 -5.67 -13.69 9.10
N LEU A 174 -6.30 -12.76 8.40
CA LEU A 174 -5.91 -12.35 7.05
C LEU A 174 -5.79 -10.83 6.95
N GLU A 175 -4.84 -10.36 6.15
CA GLU A 175 -4.86 -9.03 5.56
C GLU A 175 -5.56 -9.12 4.19
N VAL A 176 -6.55 -8.27 3.95
CA VAL A 176 -7.37 -8.25 2.74
C VAL A 176 -7.33 -6.87 2.12
N SER A 177 -7.10 -6.82 0.81
CA SER A 177 -7.06 -5.58 0.02
C SER A 177 -8.18 -5.54 -1.01
N ILE A 178 -8.97 -4.46 -0.98
CA ILE A 178 -10.16 -4.26 -1.80
C ILE A 178 -9.94 -3.06 -2.75
N ALA A 179 -10.20 -3.28 -4.03
CA ALA A 179 -10.06 -2.27 -5.07
C ALA A 179 -11.19 -1.23 -5.00
N PHE A 180 -10.87 0.00 -5.37
CA PHE A 180 -11.78 1.13 -5.53
C PHE A 180 -11.19 2.13 -6.55
N ALA A 181 -11.15 1.73 -7.82
CA ALA A 181 -10.43 2.44 -8.88
C ALA A 181 -11.17 3.71 -9.37
N LYS A 182 -11.44 4.65 -8.47
CA LYS A 182 -12.08 5.95 -8.73
C LYS A 182 -11.15 7.10 -8.32
N PRO A 183 -10.11 7.40 -9.12
CA PRO A 183 -9.12 8.40 -8.76
C PRO A 183 -9.70 9.83 -8.79
N LEU A 184 -9.30 10.66 -7.83
CA LEU A 184 -9.55 12.10 -7.90
C LEU A 184 -8.40 12.81 -8.61
N GLY A 185 -8.75 13.71 -9.52
CA GLY A 185 -7.77 14.62 -10.13
C GLY A 185 -7.15 15.59 -9.12
N THR A 186 -6.21 16.41 -9.57
CA THR A 186 -5.64 17.47 -8.74
C THR A 186 -6.70 18.51 -8.39
N ARG A 187 -6.78 18.89 -7.10
CA ARG A 187 -7.68 19.95 -6.64
C ARG A 187 -7.43 21.25 -7.42
N PRO A 188 -8.46 21.82 -8.08
CA PRO A 188 -8.30 23.05 -8.85
C PRO A 188 -7.97 24.26 -7.97
N ASP A 189 -7.12 25.13 -8.48
CA ASP A 189 -6.78 26.43 -7.87
C ASP A 189 -7.89 27.46 -8.20
N PRO A 190 -8.59 28.00 -7.19
CA PRO A 190 -9.71 28.92 -7.40
C PRO A 190 -9.26 30.26 -8.02
N THR A 191 -7.99 30.66 -7.85
CA THR A 191 -7.45 31.93 -8.34
C THR A 191 -7.24 31.95 -9.85
N LYS A 192 -7.20 30.77 -10.50
CA LYS A 192 -7.04 30.65 -11.94
C LYS A 192 -8.36 30.93 -12.66
N ARG A 193 -8.31 31.34 -13.93
CA ARG A 193 -9.51 31.56 -14.76
C ARG A 193 -10.43 30.33 -14.74
N GLY A 194 -11.70 30.51 -14.37
CA GLY A 194 -12.66 29.40 -14.20
C GLY A 194 -12.29 28.43 -13.06
N GLY A 195 -11.43 28.84 -12.13
CA GLY A 195 -10.98 28.06 -10.98
C GLY A 195 -12.12 27.72 -10.04
N GLU A 196 -12.94 28.71 -9.70
CA GLU A 196 -14.11 28.53 -8.83
C GLU A 196 -15.09 27.47 -9.36
N GLN A 197 -15.51 27.56 -10.62
CA GLN A 197 -16.40 26.56 -11.23
C GLN A 197 -15.77 25.16 -11.28
N ARG A 198 -14.47 25.07 -11.58
CA ARG A 198 -13.72 23.80 -11.58
C ARG A 198 -13.62 23.22 -10.17
N LEU A 199 -13.40 24.07 -9.16
CA LEU A 199 -13.36 23.68 -7.76
C LEU A 199 -14.72 23.15 -7.30
N GLN A 200 -15.82 23.82 -7.65
CA GLN A 200 -17.17 23.33 -7.34
C GLN A 200 -17.45 21.96 -7.96
N LYS A 201 -17.07 21.76 -9.23
CA LYS A 201 -17.19 20.45 -9.90
C LYS A 201 -16.32 19.39 -9.21
N TYR A 202 -15.10 19.75 -8.83
CA TYR A 202 -14.19 18.88 -8.10
C TYR A 202 -14.77 18.45 -6.74
N LEU A 203 -15.29 19.39 -5.96
CA LEU A 203 -15.89 19.10 -4.65
C LEU A 203 -17.10 18.17 -4.79
N LYS A 204 -17.96 18.40 -5.78
CA LYS A 204 -19.08 17.49 -6.07
C LYS A 204 -18.61 16.09 -6.45
N HIS A 205 -17.58 15.97 -7.29
CA HIS A 205 -17.01 14.68 -7.65
C HIS A 205 -16.34 13.99 -6.45
N GLN A 206 -15.74 14.77 -5.55
CA GLN A 206 -15.17 14.27 -4.31
C GLN A 206 -16.26 13.68 -3.41
N GLU A 207 -17.36 14.41 -3.18
CA GLU A 207 -18.51 13.93 -2.42
C GLU A 207 -19.09 12.63 -3.00
N GLN A 208 -19.34 12.58 -4.32
CA GLN A 208 -19.82 11.38 -5.00
C GLN A 208 -18.87 10.18 -4.89
N ARG A 209 -17.57 10.44 -4.88
CA ARG A 209 -16.57 9.39 -4.68
C ARG A 209 -16.57 8.91 -3.24
N ASP A 210 -16.65 9.81 -2.27
CA ASP A 210 -16.63 9.48 -0.85
C ASP A 210 -17.88 8.66 -0.48
N ASP A 211 -19.06 9.01 -1.02
CA ASP A 211 -20.28 8.20 -0.92
C ASP A 211 -20.08 6.79 -1.51
N ALA A 212 -19.53 6.71 -2.73
CA ALA A 212 -19.29 5.42 -3.38
C ALA A 212 -18.23 4.56 -2.65
N LEU A 213 -17.26 5.19 -1.99
CA LEU A 213 -16.27 4.51 -1.18
C LEU A 213 -16.93 3.95 0.09
N MET A 214 -17.76 4.75 0.75
CA MET A 214 -18.54 4.32 1.91
C MET A 214 -19.45 3.14 1.56
N ASP A 215 -20.14 3.18 0.41
CA ASP A 215 -20.94 2.05 -0.08
C ASP A 215 -20.10 0.79 -0.30
N ARG A 216 -18.90 0.92 -0.89
CA ARG A 216 -17.97 -0.20 -1.10
C ARG A 216 -17.46 -0.77 0.23
N GLN A 217 -17.15 0.07 1.21
CA GLN A 217 -16.73 -0.32 2.55
C GLN A 217 -17.86 -1.06 3.27
N ASN A 218 -19.07 -0.49 3.30
CA ASN A 218 -20.25 -1.12 3.90
C ASN A 218 -20.58 -2.46 3.24
N HIS A 219 -20.48 -2.55 1.90
CA HIS A 219 -20.67 -3.80 1.17
C HIS A 219 -19.67 -4.88 1.61
N PHE A 220 -18.38 -4.51 1.76
CA PHE A 220 -17.35 -5.41 2.26
C PHE A 220 -17.57 -5.82 3.72
N GLU A 221 -17.95 -4.88 4.58
CA GLU A 221 -18.25 -5.13 5.99
C GLU A 221 -19.40 -6.12 6.17
N ASN A 222 -20.48 -5.95 5.42
CA ASN A 222 -21.61 -6.87 5.40
C ASN A 222 -21.19 -8.27 4.94
N PHE A 223 -20.35 -8.36 3.89
CA PHE A 223 -19.82 -9.62 3.40
C PHE A 223 -18.99 -10.35 4.46
N ILE A 224 -18.04 -9.67 5.11
CA ILE A 224 -17.16 -10.27 6.13
C ILE A 224 -17.95 -10.68 7.37
N SER A 225 -18.96 -9.90 7.77
CA SER A 225 -19.80 -10.19 8.94
C SER A 225 -20.57 -11.52 8.83
N PHE A 226 -20.73 -12.06 7.62
CA PHE A 226 -21.32 -13.36 7.38
C PHE A 226 -20.41 -14.53 7.80
N TYR A 227 -19.09 -14.29 7.86
CA TYR A 227 -18.07 -15.33 8.06
C TYR A 227 -17.17 -15.12 9.27
N GLY A 228 -17.14 -13.91 9.83
CA GLY A 228 -16.23 -13.57 10.92
C GLY A 228 -16.25 -12.09 11.30
N THR A 229 -15.08 -11.58 11.69
CA THR A 229 -14.95 -10.26 12.34
C THR A 229 -13.75 -9.50 11.82
N PHE A 230 -13.81 -8.17 11.92
CA PHE A 230 -12.67 -7.29 11.65
C PHE A 230 -11.73 -7.28 12.86
N LEU A 231 -10.43 -7.31 12.59
CA LEU A 231 -9.35 -7.16 13.58
C LEU A 231 -8.79 -5.74 13.59
N SER A 232 -9.00 -4.98 12.51
CA SER A 232 -8.57 -3.58 12.41
C SER A 232 -9.60 -2.69 11.71
N SER A 233 -9.40 -1.38 11.82
CA SER A 233 -10.09 -0.40 10.98
C SER A 233 -9.63 -0.50 9.53
N LEU A 234 -10.47 -0.01 8.62
CA LEU A 234 -10.16 0.12 7.19
C LEU A 234 -9.11 1.22 6.97
N VAL A 235 -8.14 0.95 6.11
CA VAL A 235 -7.07 1.88 5.73
C VAL A 235 -7.18 2.19 4.25
N GLU A 236 -7.51 3.44 3.92
CA GLU A 236 -7.68 3.89 2.54
C GLU A 236 -6.33 4.25 1.88
N LEU A 237 -6.11 3.76 0.66
CA LEU A 237 -4.92 3.99 -0.16
C LEU A 237 -5.22 4.81 -1.43
N GLY A 238 -6.43 5.37 -1.52
CA GLY A 238 -6.85 6.28 -2.60
C GLY A 238 -7.62 5.57 -3.71
N ASP A 239 -7.04 4.52 -4.28
CA ASP A 239 -7.64 3.64 -5.29
C ASP A 239 -8.04 2.26 -4.73
N SER A 240 -7.86 2.06 -3.43
CA SER A 240 -8.09 0.82 -2.72
C SER A 240 -8.20 1.09 -1.23
N PHE A 241 -8.60 0.07 -0.47
CA PHE A 241 -8.46 0.06 0.98
C PHE A 241 -8.10 -1.34 1.47
N GLY A 242 -7.43 -1.41 2.61
CA GLY A 242 -7.01 -2.67 3.24
C GLY A 242 -7.45 -2.76 4.69
N THR A 243 -7.52 -3.98 5.21
CA THR A 243 -7.81 -4.25 6.63
C THR A 243 -7.39 -5.67 7.02
N GLN A 244 -7.36 -5.94 8.33
CA GLN A 244 -7.21 -7.27 8.88
C GLN A 244 -8.55 -7.83 9.36
N VAL A 245 -8.80 -9.10 9.05
CA VAL A 245 -10.02 -9.83 9.40
C VAL A 245 -9.70 -11.21 9.97
N GLU A 246 -10.61 -11.76 10.76
CA GLU A 246 -10.62 -13.17 11.13
C GLU A 246 -11.88 -13.84 10.58
N ILE A 247 -11.74 -14.76 9.64
CA ILE A 247 -12.87 -15.42 8.95
C ILE A 247 -12.72 -16.94 8.93
N SER A 248 -13.82 -17.64 8.71
CA SER A 248 -13.82 -19.09 8.47
C SER A 248 -13.22 -19.45 7.11
N GLY A 249 -12.78 -20.69 6.93
CA GLY A 249 -12.30 -21.20 5.64
C GLY A 249 -13.38 -21.16 4.56
N LYS A 250 -14.67 -21.32 4.94
CA LYS A 250 -15.81 -21.08 4.03
C LYS A 250 -15.83 -19.62 3.56
N GLY A 251 -15.62 -18.67 4.47
CA GLY A 251 -15.55 -17.25 4.15
C GLY A 251 -14.35 -16.88 3.28
N LEU A 252 -13.19 -17.49 3.53
CA LEU A 252 -12.00 -17.30 2.71
C LEU A 252 -12.22 -17.84 1.28
N LYS A 253 -12.82 -19.03 1.14
CA LYS A 253 -13.25 -19.56 -0.16
C LYS A 253 -14.17 -18.61 -0.88
N ASP A 254 -15.21 -18.13 -0.19
CA ASP A 254 -16.16 -17.22 -0.80
C ASP A 254 -15.53 -15.89 -1.23
N LEU A 255 -14.71 -15.30 -0.35
CA LEU A 255 -14.01 -14.04 -0.60
C LEU A 255 -13.19 -14.13 -1.89
N VAL A 256 -12.35 -15.14 -2.01
CA VAL A 256 -11.43 -15.28 -3.14
C VAL A 256 -12.18 -15.66 -4.42
N GLU A 257 -13.13 -16.59 -4.35
CA GLU A 257 -13.80 -17.11 -5.53
C GLU A 257 -14.84 -16.16 -6.12
N ASN A 258 -15.47 -15.32 -5.28
CA ASN A 258 -16.70 -14.64 -5.67
C ASN A 258 -16.77 -13.16 -5.30
N TYR A 259 -16.10 -12.68 -4.25
CA TYR A 259 -16.18 -11.26 -3.90
C TYR A 259 -15.56 -10.41 -5.01
N PRO A 260 -16.30 -9.52 -5.69
CA PRO A 260 -15.82 -8.98 -6.97
C PRO A 260 -14.59 -8.09 -6.88
N PHE A 261 -14.40 -7.44 -5.74
CA PHE A 261 -13.47 -6.32 -5.58
C PHE A 261 -12.19 -6.68 -4.81
N VAL A 262 -12.02 -7.92 -4.37
CA VAL A 262 -10.77 -8.35 -3.72
C VAL A 262 -9.69 -8.56 -4.77
N PHE A 263 -8.50 -8.02 -4.51
CA PHE A 263 -7.34 -8.20 -5.38
C PHE A 263 -6.15 -8.84 -4.68
N GLU A 264 -6.10 -8.81 -3.34
CA GLU A 264 -5.03 -9.47 -2.58
C GLU A 264 -5.57 -9.99 -1.24
N VAL A 265 -5.16 -11.20 -0.89
CA VAL A 265 -5.39 -11.83 0.43
C VAL A 265 -4.11 -12.50 0.90
N VAL A 266 -3.72 -12.19 2.12
CA VAL A 266 -2.49 -12.64 2.76
C VAL A 266 -2.78 -13.12 4.17
N GLU A 267 -2.10 -14.16 4.65
CA GLU A 267 -2.06 -14.45 6.08
C GLU A 267 -1.32 -13.33 6.81
N ILE A 268 -1.77 -12.96 8.02
CA ILE A 268 -1.10 -11.96 8.84
C ILE A 268 0.27 -12.51 9.27
N ASP A 269 1.32 -11.71 9.06
CA ASP A 269 2.69 -12.00 9.51
C ASP A 269 2.97 -11.35 10.88
N GLU A 270 3.82 -11.99 11.67
CA GLU A 270 4.35 -11.44 12.92
C GLU A 270 5.66 -10.70 12.64
N ALA A 271 5.60 -9.36 12.59
CA ALA A 271 6.81 -8.54 12.49
C ALA A 271 7.61 -8.62 13.81
N SER A 272 8.87 -9.04 13.74
CA SER A 272 9.81 -8.97 14.86
C SER A 272 11.21 -8.62 14.37
N VAL A 273 12.04 -8.12 15.29
CA VAL A 273 13.43 -7.75 14.98
C VAL A 273 14.38 -8.71 15.71
N GLU A 274 15.38 -9.23 15.00
CA GLU A 274 16.39 -10.11 15.58
C GLU A 274 17.24 -9.37 16.63
N GLU A 275 17.46 -10.02 17.78
CA GLU A 275 18.28 -9.47 18.86
C GLU A 275 19.76 -9.40 18.46
N THR A 276 20.42 -8.32 18.86
CA THR A 276 21.88 -8.21 18.77
C THR A 276 22.46 -8.00 20.17
N ASP A 277 23.40 -8.89 20.52
CA ASP A 277 24.14 -8.82 21.78
C ASP A 277 25.04 -7.57 21.78
N GLY A 278 24.85 -6.72 22.79
CA GLY A 278 25.69 -5.55 23.03
C GLY A 278 26.78 -5.88 24.05
N GLN A 279 28.00 -5.41 23.79
CA GLN A 279 29.06 -5.38 24.81
C GLN A 279 28.99 -4.07 25.58
N GLU A 280 28.92 -4.15 26.91
CA GLU A 280 29.08 -2.99 27.78
C GLU A 280 30.51 -2.48 27.70
N THR A 281 30.66 -1.17 27.48
CA THR A 281 31.96 -0.49 27.57
C THR A 281 31.83 0.66 28.56
N GLU A 282 32.77 0.73 29.50
CA GLU A 282 32.89 1.85 30.43
C GLU A 282 33.26 3.11 29.64
N GLY A 283 32.42 4.13 29.72
CA GLY A 283 32.63 5.43 29.08
C GLY A 283 33.05 6.49 30.09
N ASP A 284 33.97 7.37 29.68
CA ASP A 284 34.39 8.57 30.40
C ASP A 284 33.19 9.47 30.80
N GLU A 285 33.37 10.31 31.83
CA GLU A 285 32.38 11.33 32.20
C GLU A 285 32.15 12.30 31.03
N LEU A 286 30.97 12.21 30.43
CA LEU A 286 30.51 13.05 29.32
C LEU A 286 29.45 14.02 29.84
N GLU A 287 29.63 15.31 29.58
CA GLU A 287 28.64 16.34 29.93
C GLU A 287 27.65 16.50 28.77
N ILE A 288 26.41 16.10 28.99
CA ILE A 288 25.35 16.16 27.98
C ILE A 288 24.61 17.49 28.09
N LEU A 289 24.59 18.25 27.00
CA LEU A 289 23.78 19.46 26.86
C LEU A 289 22.52 19.13 26.05
N PRO A 290 21.34 19.63 26.45
CA PRO A 290 20.10 19.36 25.73
C PRO A 290 20.15 19.92 24.30
N PRO A 291 19.27 19.44 23.40
CA PRO A 291 19.14 20.01 22.07
C PRO A 291 18.79 21.50 22.14
N THR A 292 19.28 22.29 21.18
CA THR A 292 18.95 23.71 21.13
C THR A 292 17.46 23.93 20.83
N GLU A 293 16.95 25.10 21.18
CA GLU A 293 15.59 25.48 20.78
C GLU A 293 15.43 25.41 19.26
N GLY A 294 14.33 24.82 18.79
CA GLY A 294 14.08 24.59 17.36
C GLY A 294 14.89 23.44 16.74
N ALA A 295 15.63 22.66 17.53
CA ALA A 295 16.22 21.41 17.07
C ALA A 295 15.12 20.46 16.54
N PRO A 296 15.43 19.65 15.51
CA PRO A 296 14.45 18.74 14.91
C PRO A 296 13.98 17.69 15.93
N ILE A 297 12.76 17.19 15.71
CA ILE A 297 12.17 16.08 16.48
C ILE A 297 12.20 14.82 15.62
N VAL A 298 12.74 13.73 16.18
CA VAL A 298 12.76 12.41 15.55
C VAL A 298 11.82 11.48 16.31
N GLY A 299 10.76 11.02 15.65
CA GLY A 299 9.88 9.96 16.14
C GLY A 299 10.56 8.61 16.03
N VAL A 300 10.87 7.97 17.15
CA VAL A 300 11.45 6.62 17.18
C VAL A 300 10.33 5.62 17.38
N ILE A 301 9.99 4.90 16.31
CA ILE A 301 8.94 3.87 16.29
C ILE A 301 9.61 2.52 16.54
N ASP A 302 9.56 2.03 17.78
CA ASP A 302 10.35 0.87 18.23
C ASP A 302 9.78 0.22 19.52
N SER A 303 10.56 -0.55 20.28
CA SER A 303 10.18 -1.24 21.52
C SER A 303 10.02 -0.35 22.76
N GLY A 304 10.20 0.96 22.60
CA GLY A 304 10.24 1.92 23.70
C GLY A 304 11.66 2.42 23.95
N ILE A 305 11.82 3.30 24.93
CA ILE A 305 13.12 3.87 25.31
C ILE A 305 13.22 3.89 26.82
N MET A 306 14.38 3.54 27.38
CA MET A 306 14.72 3.85 28.76
C MET A 306 14.96 5.36 28.91
N GLU A 307 13.87 6.13 29.02
CA GLU A 307 13.93 7.60 28.94
C GLU A 307 14.78 8.24 30.04
N GLY A 308 14.94 7.58 31.19
CA GLY A 308 15.83 8.02 32.27
C GLY A 308 17.33 7.78 32.03
N HIS A 309 17.71 7.18 30.91
CA HIS A 309 19.10 6.86 30.61
C HIS A 309 19.98 8.12 30.55
N LYS A 310 21.12 8.12 31.25
CA LYS A 310 21.99 9.29 31.45
C LYS A 310 22.39 10.04 30.17
N TYR A 311 22.52 9.33 29.04
CA TYR A 311 22.92 9.90 27.76
C TYR A 311 21.75 10.27 26.83
N LEU A 312 20.52 9.88 27.17
CA LEU A 312 19.34 10.09 26.32
C LEU A 312 18.34 11.07 26.94
N ASN A 313 18.18 11.06 28.26
CA ASN A 313 17.16 11.80 29.00
C ASN A 313 16.99 13.25 28.51
N ALA A 314 18.10 13.99 28.35
CA ALA A 314 18.06 15.38 27.92
C ALA A 314 17.52 15.63 26.49
N ALA A 315 17.41 14.59 25.64
CA ALA A 315 16.77 14.68 24.33
C ALA A 315 15.31 14.20 24.32
N ILE A 316 14.82 13.55 25.38
CA ILE A 316 13.49 12.93 25.38
C ILE A 316 12.40 13.97 25.69
N ASP A 317 11.36 13.98 24.87
CA ASP A 317 10.12 14.70 25.16
C ASP A 317 9.16 13.81 25.97
N HIS A 318 9.38 13.73 27.28
CA HIS A 318 8.62 12.84 28.17
C HIS A 318 7.11 13.07 28.11
N GLY A 319 6.67 14.33 27.99
CA GLY A 319 5.26 14.70 28.01
C GLY A 319 4.50 14.27 26.75
N ARG A 320 5.21 13.88 25.69
CA ARG A 320 4.62 13.46 24.41
C ARG A 320 5.02 12.05 24.01
N SER A 321 5.70 11.31 24.88
CA SER A 321 6.03 9.91 24.63
C SER A 321 4.77 9.05 24.74
N VAL A 322 4.58 8.12 23.81
CA VAL A 322 3.33 7.35 23.68
C VAL A 322 3.65 5.87 23.46
N SER A 323 2.96 5.02 24.21
CA SER A 323 2.88 3.59 23.90
C SER A 323 1.62 3.30 23.11
N TYR A 324 1.80 2.61 21.99
CA TYR A 324 0.75 2.07 21.15
C TYR A 324 0.65 0.56 21.37
N LEU A 325 0.67 0.09 22.61
CA LEU A 325 0.29 -1.29 22.96
C LEU A 325 -1.06 -1.25 23.67
N ASP A 326 -1.95 -2.23 23.42
CA ASP A 326 -3.34 -2.14 23.89
C ASP A 326 -3.48 -2.31 25.40
N HIS A 327 -2.49 -2.94 26.05
CA HIS A 327 -2.51 -3.27 27.47
C HIS A 327 -1.29 -2.75 28.23
N ASP A 328 -0.47 -1.92 27.59
CA ASP A 328 0.73 -1.38 28.21
C ASP A 328 0.94 0.08 27.78
N THR A 329 0.65 1.01 28.70
CA THR A 329 0.87 2.45 28.50
C THR A 329 2.31 2.87 28.79
N SER A 330 3.16 1.96 29.30
CA SER A 330 4.57 2.25 29.56
C SER A 330 5.29 2.57 28.27
N THR A 331 6.03 3.67 28.23
CA THR A 331 6.92 4.03 27.12
C THR A 331 8.31 3.41 27.29
N ALA A 332 8.56 2.75 28.43
CA ALA A 332 9.83 2.10 28.72
C ALA A 332 10.09 0.91 27.78
N ASP A 333 11.37 0.72 27.49
CA ASP A 333 11.86 -0.41 26.70
C ASP A 333 12.03 -1.65 27.58
N HIS A 334 11.22 -2.68 27.33
CA HIS A 334 11.20 -3.92 28.10
C HIS A 334 11.95 -5.08 27.42
N VAL A 335 12.57 -4.84 26.26
CA VAL A 335 13.35 -5.85 25.55
C VAL A 335 14.63 -6.17 26.33
N ARG A 336 14.95 -7.47 26.47
CA ARG A 336 16.12 -7.93 27.22
C ARG A 336 17.43 -7.43 26.59
N GLY A 337 18.49 -7.33 27.42
CA GLY A 337 19.81 -6.92 26.94
C GLY A 337 19.92 -5.43 26.60
N GLY A 338 19.25 -4.57 27.38
CA GLY A 338 19.38 -3.12 27.30
C GLY A 338 18.41 -2.42 26.34
N GLY A 339 17.42 -3.14 25.81
CA GLY A 339 16.35 -2.56 25.01
C GLY A 339 16.72 -2.29 23.54
N HIS A 340 15.89 -2.69 22.58
CA HIS A 340 16.15 -2.43 21.17
C HIS A 340 15.94 -0.95 20.81
N GLY A 341 14.79 -0.38 21.14
CA GLY A 341 14.49 1.03 20.89
C GLY A 341 15.42 1.99 21.62
N THR A 342 15.92 1.62 22.80
CA THR A 342 16.95 2.38 23.53
C THR A 342 18.28 2.41 22.77
N LYS A 343 18.71 1.28 22.21
CA LYS A 343 19.91 1.21 21.34
C LYS A 343 19.72 2.04 20.06
N VAL A 344 18.54 1.96 19.45
CA VAL A 344 18.17 2.75 18.26
C VAL A 344 18.22 4.25 18.55
N ALA A 345 17.62 4.71 19.64
CA ALA A 345 17.71 6.11 20.07
C ALA A 345 19.16 6.54 20.32
N GLY A 346 19.95 5.68 20.96
CA GLY A 346 21.39 5.89 21.12
C GLY A 346 22.14 6.06 19.80
N ALA A 347 21.83 5.25 18.78
CA ALA A 347 22.44 5.34 17.46
C ALA A 347 22.06 6.62 16.70
N ILE A 348 20.85 7.15 16.92
CA ILE A 348 20.40 8.43 16.35
C ILE A 348 21.14 9.60 17.00
N ILE A 349 21.22 9.61 18.33
CA ILE A 349 21.85 10.70 19.10
C ILE A 349 23.38 10.66 19.02
N PHE A 350 23.97 9.47 19.02
CA PHE A 350 25.42 9.24 18.95
C PHE A 350 25.77 8.44 17.70
N PRO A 351 25.68 9.03 16.50
CA PRO A 351 25.86 8.31 15.24
C PRO A 351 27.26 7.68 15.12
N SER A 352 28.28 8.30 15.71
CA SER A 352 29.66 7.76 15.73
C SER A 352 29.97 6.88 16.93
N GLY A 353 28.97 6.55 17.75
CA GLY A 353 29.11 5.87 19.04
C GLY A 353 29.52 6.81 20.16
N VAL A 354 29.03 6.55 21.38
CA VAL A 354 29.28 7.38 22.57
C VAL A 354 30.78 7.51 22.88
N SER A 355 31.56 6.43 22.66
CA SER A 355 33.01 6.39 22.88
C SER A 355 33.83 7.32 21.98
N SER A 356 33.24 7.81 20.90
CA SER A 356 33.87 8.79 20.00
C SER A 356 33.75 10.24 20.49
N VAL A 357 33.00 10.47 21.57
CA VAL A 357 32.68 11.81 22.09
C VAL A 357 33.42 12.03 23.41
N ARG A 358 33.96 13.25 23.61
CA ARG A 358 34.64 13.66 24.85
C ARG A 358 34.21 15.05 25.27
N GLY A 359 34.12 15.30 26.57
CA GLY A 359 33.81 16.61 27.14
C GLY A 359 32.32 16.97 27.03
N GLN A 360 32.02 18.18 26.57
CA GLN A 360 30.63 18.63 26.37
C GLN A 360 30.08 18.19 25.01
N TYR A 361 28.88 17.63 25.01
CA TYR A 361 28.17 17.23 23.81
C TYR A 361 26.74 17.76 23.79
N ALA A 362 26.45 18.64 22.82
CA ALA A 362 25.10 19.10 22.55
C ALA A 362 24.36 18.07 21.70
N LEU A 363 23.22 17.61 22.20
CA LEU A 363 22.42 16.61 21.49
C LEU A 363 21.83 17.22 20.21
N PRO A 364 21.86 16.48 19.08
CA PRO A 364 21.55 17.05 17.77
C PRO A 364 20.05 17.23 17.51
N CYS A 365 19.19 16.54 18.26
CA CYS A 365 17.74 16.51 18.06
C CYS A 365 17.00 16.09 19.32
N TYR A 366 15.71 16.41 19.37
CA TYR A 366 14.77 15.82 20.32
C TYR A 366 14.30 14.45 19.81
N ILE A 367 14.02 13.54 20.74
CA ILE A 367 13.49 12.20 20.48
C ILE A 367 12.06 12.13 21.03
N ARG A 368 11.15 11.72 20.15
CA ARG A 368 9.78 11.34 20.49
C ARG A 368 9.71 9.83 20.56
N ASN A 369 9.49 9.30 21.77
CA ASN A 369 9.42 7.85 22.00
C ASN A 369 8.03 7.33 21.62
N LEU A 370 7.97 6.47 20.61
CA LEU A 370 6.74 5.92 20.04
C LEU A 370 6.81 4.39 20.12
N ARG A 371 6.43 3.83 21.26
CA ARG A 371 6.54 2.39 21.50
C ARG A 371 5.45 1.62 20.75
N VAL A 372 5.86 0.62 19.99
CA VAL A 372 4.99 -0.28 19.21
C VAL A 372 5.32 -1.76 19.40
N LEU A 373 6.50 -2.11 19.91
CA LEU A 373 6.89 -3.50 20.15
C LEU A 373 6.77 -3.88 21.63
N ASP A 374 6.44 -5.15 21.86
CA ASP A 374 6.35 -5.77 23.18
C ASP A 374 7.75 -6.12 23.76
N GLU A 375 7.78 -6.75 24.93
CA GLU A 375 9.00 -7.23 25.58
C GLU A 375 9.75 -8.33 24.79
N ASN A 376 9.08 -8.99 23.84
CA ASN A 376 9.65 -9.99 22.94
C ASN A 376 10.10 -9.38 21.61
N ASN A 377 10.13 -8.03 21.52
CA ASN A 377 10.52 -7.29 20.34
C ASN A 377 9.62 -7.59 19.12
N SER A 378 8.34 -7.86 19.39
CA SER A 378 7.32 -8.24 18.42
C SER A 378 6.21 -7.20 18.33
N LEU A 379 5.72 -6.99 17.11
CA LEU A 379 4.56 -6.13 16.86
C LEU A 379 3.28 -6.96 17.05
N GLN A 380 2.70 -6.92 18.25
CA GLN A 380 1.49 -7.69 18.54
C GLN A 380 0.25 -7.09 17.89
N ASP A 381 -0.49 -7.93 17.14
CA ASP A 381 -1.90 -7.76 16.72
C ASP A 381 -2.26 -6.35 16.20
N ARG A 382 -1.34 -5.70 15.47
CA ARG A 382 -1.59 -4.41 14.85
C ARG A 382 -1.37 -4.46 13.37
N TYR A 383 -2.40 -4.07 12.63
CA TYR A 383 -2.29 -3.77 11.22
C TYR A 383 -1.26 -2.65 11.01
N PRO A 384 -0.04 -2.92 10.48
CA PRO A 384 1.04 -1.94 10.51
C PRO A 384 0.70 -0.67 9.73
N ALA A 385 -0.03 -0.82 8.63
CA ALA A 385 -0.56 0.28 7.84
C ALA A 385 -1.42 1.24 8.69
N TYR A 386 -2.39 0.69 9.44
CA TYR A 386 -3.24 1.50 10.32
C TYR A 386 -2.44 2.15 11.45
N LEU A 387 -1.51 1.41 12.04
CA LEU A 387 -0.65 1.91 13.11
C LEU A 387 0.19 3.12 12.66
N MET A 388 0.78 3.06 11.45
CA MET A 388 1.58 4.18 10.93
C MET A 388 0.72 5.43 10.74
N GLN A 389 -0.50 5.29 10.23
CA GLN A 389 -1.45 6.40 10.08
C GLN A 389 -1.74 7.06 11.45
N ARG A 390 -2.09 6.24 12.46
CA ARG A 390 -2.34 6.72 13.82
C ARG A 390 -1.15 7.43 14.44
N ILE A 391 0.06 6.89 14.27
CA ILE A 391 1.28 7.48 14.82
C ILE A 391 1.52 8.86 14.23
N VAL A 392 1.43 8.99 12.90
CA VAL A 392 1.70 10.26 12.22
C VAL A 392 0.64 11.30 12.55
N ASP A 393 -0.64 10.93 12.55
CA ASP A 393 -1.74 11.86 12.88
C ASP A 393 -1.66 12.33 14.34
N GLY A 394 -1.18 11.49 15.26
CA GLY A 394 -0.94 11.87 16.65
C GLY A 394 0.32 12.70 16.89
N ASN A 395 1.19 12.87 15.89
CA ASN A 395 2.52 13.48 16.03
C ASN A 395 2.80 14.45 14.85
N GLU A 396 1.86 15.33 14.53
CA GLU A 396 1.95 16.24 13.37
C GLU A 396 3.20 17.16 13.39
N ASP A 397 3.76 17.40 14.58
CA ASP A 397 4.97 18.19 14.81
C ASP A 397 6.26 17.45 14.42
N CYS A 398 6.24 16.11 14.41
CA CYS A 398 7.36 15.28 13.97
C CYS A 398 7.45 15.24 12.44
N LYS A 399 8.60 15.61 11.89
CA LYS A 399 8.88 15.56 10.44
C LYS A 399 9.83 14.45 10.02
N LEU A 400 10.43 13.76 10.99
CA LEU A 400 11.35 12.65 10.77
C LEU A 400 10.94 11.49 11.68
N TYR A 401 10.78 10.31 11.09
CA TYR A 401 10.48 9.08 11.80
C TYR A 401 11.56 8.03 11.51
N ASN A 402 12.09 7.42 12.55
CA ASN A 402 12.91 6.23 12.42
C ASN A 402 12.02 5.01 12.69
N LEU A 403 11.82 4.18 11.67
CA LEU A 403 11.06 2.94 11.74
C LEU A 403 12.05 1.78 11.63
N SER A 404 12.42 1.22 12.77
CA SER A 404 13.39 0.14 12.88
C SER A 404 12.72 -1.23 13.02
N VAL A 405 11.46 -1.34 12.58
CA VAL A 405 10.64 -2.57 12.56
C VAL A 405 10.53 -3.08 11.12
N ALA A 406 10.62 -4.39 10.92
CA ALA A 406 10.47 -5.03 9.61
C ALA A 406 9.59 -6.28 9.71
N SER A 407 8.93 -6.63 8.59
CA SER A 407 8.25 -7.91 8.42
C SER A 407 9.28 -9.04 8.22
N LYS A 408 8.93 -10.25 8.65
CA LYS A 408 9.75 -11.46 8.45
C LYS A 408 9.55 -12.06 7.05
N THR A 409 8.43 -11.73 6.42
CA THR A 409 8.09 -12.22 5.08
C THR A 409 8.98 -11.53 4.03
N PRO A 410 9.48 -12.28 3.02
CA PRO A 410 10.18 -11.70 1.88
C PRO A 410 9.35 -10.61 1.17
N PHE A 411 10.03 -9.72 0.47
CA PHE A 411 9.35 -8.68 -0.30
C PHE A 411 8.44 -9.30 -1.38
N ARG A 412 7.25 -8.74 -1.53
CA ARG A 412 6.27 -9.18 -2.53
C ARG A 412 6.61 -8.55 -3.88
N LEU A 413 6.54 -9.34 -4.95
CA LEU A 413 6.81 -8.87 -6.32
C LEU A 413 5.57 -8.30 -7.01
N LYS A 414 4.38 -8.73 -6.60
CA LYS A 414 3.13 -8.46 -7.31
C LYS A 414 2.49 -7.13 -6.91
N HIS A 415 2.16 -7.00 -5.62
CA HIS A 415 1.54 -5.81 -5.07
C HIS A 415 2.42 -5.23 -3.96
N MET A 416 2.48 -3.89 -3.90
CA MET A 416 3.08 -3.21 -2.77
C MET A 416 2.24 -3.49 -1.52
N SER A 417 2.87 -3.90 -0.42
CA SER A 417 2.14 -4.15 0.82
C SER A 417 1.44 -2.88 1.29
N SER A 418 0.30 -3.05 1.96
CA SER A 418 -0.45 -1.92 2.52
C SER A 418 0.40 -1.06 3.47
N TRP A 419 1.32 -1.68 4.23
CA TRP A 419 2.25 -0.98 5.10
C TRP A 419 3.18 -0.06 4.31
N ALA A 420 3.79 -0.57 3.22
CA ALA A 420 4.64 0.25 2.36
C ALA A 420 3.84 1.35 1.64
N ALA A 421 2.63 1.03 1.16
CA ALA A 421 1.73 1.98 0.53
C ALA A 421 1.34 3.14 1.46
N VAL A 422 1.03 2.85 2.73
CA VAL A 422 0.77 3.88 3.73
C VAL A 422 2.01 4.72 4.01
N ILE A 423 3.18 4.11 4.14
CA ILE A 423 4.44 4.86 4.36
C ILE A 423 4.67 5.85 3.21
N ASP A 424 4.49 5.42 1.95
CA ASP A 424 4.62 6.29 0.77
C ASP A 424 3.58 7.43 0.78
N LYS A 425 2.31 7.08 1.02
CA LYS A 425 1.20 8.05 1.15
C LYS A 425 1.48 9.09 2.22
N LEU A 426 1.92 8.68 3.41
CA LEU A 426 2.22 9.57 4.53
C LEU A 426 3.42 10.45 4.23
N THR A 427 4.47 9.88 3.64
CA THR A 427 5.68 10.61 3.20
C THR A 427 5.32 11.73 2.23
N GLN A 428 4.48 11.42 1.23
CA GLN A 428 4.01 12.41 0.25
C GLN A 428 3.10 13.47 0.87
N ARG A 429 2.13 13.06 1.71
CA ARG A 429 1.09 13.94 2.25
C ARG A 429 1.63 14.93 3.28
N TYR A 430 2.47 14.47 4.19
CA TYR A 430 2.93 15.27 5.32
C TYR A 430 4.36 15.79 5.17
N ILE A 431 5.05 15.46 4.06
CA ILE A 431 6.46 15.77 3.81
C ILE A 431 7.30 15.26 5.00
N ILE A 432 7.10 13.99 5.34
CA ILE A 432 7.82 13.30 6.42
C ILE A 432 8.73 12.24 5.82
N HIS A 433 9.77 11.85 6.54
CA HIS A 433 10.69 10.80 6.08
C HIS A 433 10.69 9.65 7.06
N PHE A 434 10.58 8.43 6.53
CA PHE A 434 10.81 7.20 7.27
C PHE A 434 12.23 6.68 6.99
N ILE A 435 13.01 6.45 8.05
CA ILE A 435 14.31 5.79 7.97
C ILE A 435 14.14 4.33 8.39
N SER A 436 14.36 3.41 7.46
CA SER A 436 14.29 1.96 7.72
C SER A 436 15.58 1.43 8.37
N TRP A 437 15.43 0.39 9.19
CA TRP A 437 16.48 -0.32 9.95
C TRP A 437 17.82 -0.50 9.23
N LYS A 438 17.83 -0.83 7.93
CA LYS A 438 19.07 -1.07 7.15
C LYS A 438 19.93 0.20 6.95
N TYR A 439 19.35 1.39 7.19
CA TYR A 439 19.99 2.69 6.93
C TYR A 439 20.00 3.62 8.15
N SER A 440 19.45 3.22 9.31
CA SER A 440 19.31 4.07 10.50
C SER A 440 20.63 4.73 10.93
N VAL A 441 21.74 4.00 10.87
CA VAL A 441 23.06 4.52 11.31
C VAL A 441 23.77 5.34 10.24
N SER A 442 23.70 4.94 8.96
CA SER A 442 24.44 5.59 7.86
C SER A 442 23.76 6.87 7.38
N LEU A 443 22.42 6.91 7.38
CA LEU A 443 21.66 8.09 6.94
C LEU A 443 21.64 9.18 8.02
N CYS A 444 21.48 8.83 9.31
CA CYS A 444 21.60 9.79 10.41
C CYS A 444 22.98 10.45 10.44
N LYS A 445 24.06 9.69 10.21
CA LYS A 445 25.43 10.25 10.03
C LYS A 445 25.50 11.33 8.96
N SER A 446 24.83 11.13 7.83
CA SER A 446 24.83 12.09 6.71
C SER A 446 23.95 13.30 6.98
N ILE A 447 22.77 13.10 7.59
CA ILE A 447 21.82 14.17 7.91
C ILE A 447 22.42 15.16 8.93
N PHE A 448 23.09 14.64 9.97
CA PHE A 448 23.62 15.47 11.05
C PHE A 448 25.01 16.07 10.77
N ARG A 449 25.82 15.48 9.87
CA ARG A 449 27.13 16.06 9.48
C ARG A 449 27.03 17.27 8.56
N GLU A 450 26.00 17.36 7.74
CA GLU A 450 25.92 18.41 6.70
C GLU A 450 25.24 19.72 7.16
N GLY A 451 24.87 19.84 8.44
CA GLY A 451 24.32 21.08 8.98
C GLY A 451 23.15 21.60 8.14
N TYR A 452 22.05 20.84 8.08
CA TYR A 452 20.75 21.26 7.56
C TYR A 452 20.76 22.31 6.43
N LYS A 453 21.13 21.90 5.21
CA LYS A 453 20.52 22.46 3.97
C LYS A 453 19.46 21.50 3.43
N LEU A 454 18.51 21.17 4.31
CA LEU A 454 17.35 20.33 4.05
C LEU A 454 16.50 20.81 2.84
N SER A 455 16.60 22.09 2.45
CA SER A 455 15.91 22.68 1.28
C SER A 455 16.18 21.98 -0.05
N ALA A 456 17.32 21.27 -0.19
CA ALA A 456 17.68 20.58 -1.43
C ALA A 456 17.17 19.13 -1.49
N LEU A 457 16.96 18.47 -0.33
CA LEU A 457 16.39 17.11 -0.25
C LEU A 457 14.86 17.12 -0.35
N PHE A 458 14.19 18.21 0.06
CA PHE A 458 12.73 18.41 0.00
C PHE A 458 12.09 18.48 -1.40
N ARG A 459 12.78 18.02 -2.46
CA ARG A 459 12.24 18.00 -3.83
C ARG A 459 12.34 16.66 -4.54
N GLN A 460 12.83 15.60 -3.90
CA GLN A 460 12.96 14.32 -4.60
C GLN A 460 12.52 13.13 -3.73
N PRO A 461 11.63 12.26 -4.24
CA PRO A 461 11.28 11.01 -3.55
C PRO A 461 12.51 10.10 -3.53
N ILE A 462 12.82 9.57 -2.35
CA ILE A 462 13.86 8.55 -2.17
C ILE A 462 13.20 7.20 -2.46
N LEU A 463 13.43 6.69 -3.66
CA LEU A 463 13.04 5.33 -4.05
C LEU A 463 13.87 4.32 -3.27
N SER A 464 13.18 3.39 -2.59
CA SER A 464 13.74 2.12 -2.16
C SER A 464 14.46 1.46 -3.33
N HIS A 465 15.76 1.25 -3.23
CA HIS A 465 16.47 0.38 -4.16
C HIS A 465 16.24 -1.07 -3.75
N SER A 466 15.70 -1.81 -4.72
CA SER A 466 15.72 -3.26 -4.97
C SER A 466 16.53 -4.14 -4.02
#